data_AF-A0A521BPF2-F1
#
_entry.id   AF-A0A521BPF2-F1
#
_cell.length_a   1.000
_cell.length_b   1.000
_cell.length_c   1.000
_cell.angle_alpha   90.00
_cell.angle_beta   90.00
_cell.angle_gamma   90.00
#
_symmetry.space_group_name_H-M   'P 1'
#
loop_
_entity.id
_entity.type
_entity.pdbx_description
1 polymer ?
#
loop_
_entity_poly.entity_id
_entity_poly.type
_entity_poly.pdbx_seq_one_letter_code
_entity_poly.pdbx_strand_id
1 'polypeptide(L)'
;MIKRIFTPATIAVHFWGIGLLIINEYYYEYLRFYLYVSILLIIPIALWNLVQKRKKDTVEETQEFKSSIYRMLFMAIVMIVIFFITRQNHI
;
A
#
# COMPACT_ATOMS: atom_id res chain seq x y z
N MET A 1 2.72 -13.58 21.12
CA MET A 1 2.45 -12.20 20.63
C MET A 1 3.36 -11.77 19.47
N ILE A 2 4.68 -11.98 19.55
CA ILE A 2 5.65 -11.53 18.52
C ILE A 2 5.35 -12.06 17.10
N LYS A 3 4.91 -13.32 16.96
CA LYS A 3 4.59 -13.95 15.66
C LYS A 3 3.50 -13.25 14.84
N ARG A 4 2.62 -12.44 15.45
CA ARG A 4 1.52 -11.75 14.75
C ARG A 4 1.94 -10.42 14.11
N ILE A 5 3.07 -9.87 14.54
CA ILE A 5 3.62 -8.60 14.03
C ILE A 5 4.44 -8.86 12.75
N PHE A 6 5.18 -9.97 12.73
CA PHE A 6 5.98 -10.43 11.58
C PHE A 6 5.12 -11.16 10.54
N THR A 7 4.14 -10.46 9.96
CA THR A 7 3.52 -10.96 8.73
C THR A 7 4.45 -10.69 7.54
N PRO A 8 4.43 -11.52 6.49
CA PRO A 8 5.22 -11.29 5.29
C PRO A 8 4.99 -9.89 4.68
N ALA A 9 3.76 -9.38 4.79
CA ALA A 9 3.42 -8.03 4.35
C ALA A 9 4.13 -6.95 5.19
N THR A 10 4.14 -7.08 6.52
CA THR A 10 4.83 -6.12 7.40
C THR A 10 6.33 -6.09 7.10
N ILE A 11 6.93 -7.26 6.86
CA ILE A 11 8.35 -7.40 6.54
C ILE A 11 8.65 -6.73 5.19
N ALA A 12 7.84 -6.99 4.17
CA ALA A 12 7.99 -6.38 2.85
C ALA A 12 7.93 -4.83 2.92
N VAL A 13 6.97 -4.28 3.67
CA VAL A 13 6.85 -2.83 3.87
C VAL A 13 8.06 -2.26 4.62
N HIS A 14 8.60 -2.99 5.61
CA HIS A 14 9.80 -2.56 6.34
C HIS A 14 11.03 -2.48 5.42
N PHE A 15 11.28 -3.54 4.63
CA PHE A 15 12.39 -3.54 3.68
C PHE A 15 12.22 -2.47 2.60
N TRP A 16 11.00 -2.24 2.14
CA TRP A 16 10.69 -1.16 1.21
C TRP A 16 11.01 0.22 1.82
N GLY A 17 10.61 0.48 3.06
CA GLY A 17 10.92 1.74 3.75
C GLY A 17 12.41 1.97 3.95
N ILE A 18 13.17 0.93 4.33
CA ILE A 18 14.63 1.01 4.46
C ILE A 18 15.27 1.29 3.10
N GLY A 19 14.83 0.61 2.04
CA GLY A 19 15.31 0.84 0.68
C GLY A 19 15.05 2.28 0.22
N LEU A 20 13.88 2.84 0.54
CA LEU A 20 13.55 4.22 0.24
C LEU A 20 14.52 5.21 0.92
N LEU A 21 14.85 5.00 2.20
CA LEU A 21 15.80 5.85 2.92
C LEU A 21 17.20 5.81 2.30
N ILE A 22 17.70 4.61 1.98
CA ILE A 22 19.01 4.43 1.36
C ILE A 22 19.05 5.12 -0.01
N ILE A 23 18.00 4.96 -0.82
CA ILE A 23 17.95 5.58 -2.15
C ILE A 23 17.82 7.09 -2.04
N ASN A 24 17.05 7.60 -1.09
CA ASN A 24 16.93 9.03 -0.87
C ASN A 24 18.26 9.68 -0.47
N GLU A 25 19.04 9.02 0.38
CA GLU A 25 20.31 9.55 0.90
C GLU A 25 21.46 9.41 -0.11
N TYR A 26 21.61 8.22 -0.71
CA TYR A 26 22.80 7.87 -1.51
C TYR A 26 22.56 7.91 -3.03
N TYR A 27 21.31 7.82 -3.48
CA TYR A 27 20.95 7.57 -4.88
C TYR A 27 19.74 8.40 -5.31
N TYR A 28 19.68 9.67 -4.91
CA TYR A 28 18.49 10.52 -5.04
C TYR A 28 17.96 10.61 -6.48
N GLU A 29 18.83 10.55 -7.48
CA GLU A 29 18.46 10.52 -8.90
C GLU A 29 17.56 9.32 -9.27
N TYR A 30 17.68 8.20 -8.56
CA TYR A 30 16.89 7.00 -8.77
C TYR A 30 15.63 6.95 -7.89
N LEU A 31 15.42 7.93 -7.01
CA LEU A 31 14.28 7.96 -6.09
C LEU A 31 12.94 7.85 -6.83
N ARG A 32 12.78 8.62 -7.92
CA ARG A 32 11.55 8.59 -8.74
C ARG A 32 11.34 7.21 -9.36
N PHE A 33 12.40 6.64 -9.93
CA PHE A 33 12.33 5.32 -10.54
C PHE A 33 11.98 4.25 -9.53
N TYR A 34 12.60 4.28 -8.34
CA TYR A 34 12.29 3.38 -7.24
C TYR A 34 10.81 3.44 -6.85
N LEU A 35 10.26 4.65 -6.69
CA LEU A 35 8.85 4.84 -6.36
C LEU A 35 7.92 4.32 -7.47
N TYR A 36 8.25 4.56 -8.75
CA TYR A 36 7.44 4.06 -9.87
C TYR A 36 7.45 2.54 -9.97
N VAL A 37 8.61 1.91 -9.82
CA VAL A 37 8.73 0.44 -9.80
C VAL A 37 7.95 -0.13 -8.60
N SER A 38 8.00 0.54 -7.46
CA SER A 38 7.26 0.12 -6.26
C SER A 38 5.75 0.10 -6.49
N ILE A 39 5.21 1.14 -7.13
CA ILE A 39 3.79 1.19 -7.52
C ILE A 39 3.47 0.04 -8.48
N LEU A 40 4.33 -0.20 -9.47
CA LEU A 40 4.15 -1.24 -10.47
C LEU A 40 4.16 -2.65 -9.87
N LEU A 41 4.88 -2.87 -8.76
CA LEU A 41 4.88 -4.13 -8.02
C LEU A 41 3.67 -4.27 -7.08
N ILE A 42 3.27 -3.19 -6.40
CA ILE A 42 2.19 -3.23 -5.41
C ILE A 42 0.82 -3.43 -6.08
N ILE A 43 0.56 -2.77 -7.21
CA ILE A 43 -0.75 -2.82 -7.88
C ILE A 43 -1.16 -4.27 -8.25
N PRO A 44 -0.33 -5.07 -8.97
CA PRO A 44 -0.69 -6.43 -9.32
C PRO A 44 -0.94 -7.32 -8.10
N ILE A 45 -0.11 -7.19 -7.06
CA ILE A 45 -0.25 -7.96 -5.81
C ILE A 45 -1.57 -7.61 -5.11
N ALA A 46 -1.90 -6.32 -5.04
CA ALA A 46 -3.15 -5.85 -4.46
C ALA A 46 -4.37 -6.37 -5.24
N LEU A 47 -4.33 -6.33 -6.57
CA LEU A 47 -5.39 -6.86 -7.43
C LEU A 47 -5.57 -8.37 -7.24
N TRP A 48 -4.47 -9.14 -7.22
CA TRP A 48 -4.53 -10.58 -6.99
C TRP A 48 -5.18 -10.91 -5.64
N ASN A 49 -4.78 -10.19 -4.58
CA ASN A 49 -5.38 -10.34 -3.25
C ASN A 49 -6.88 -10.00 -3.26
N LEU A 50 -7.30 -8.97 -3.98
CA LEU A 50 -8.73 -8.63 -4.12
C LEU A 50 -9.53 -9.76 -4.79
N VAL A 51 -8.99 -10.33 -5.88
CA VAL A 51 -9.62 -11.45 -6.60
C VAL A 51 -9.74 -12.67 -5.69
N GLN A 52 -8.71 -12.98 -4.91
CA GLN A 52 -8.75 -14.09 -3.94
C GLN A 52 -9.79 -13.84 -2.83
N LYS A 53 -9.87 -12.63 -2.28
CA LYS A 53 -10.90 -12.27 -1.29
C LYS A 53 -12.30 -12.43 -1.86
N ARG A 54 -12.54 -11.97 -3.10
CA ARG A 54 -13.85 -12.14 -3.76
C ARG A 54 -14.25 -13.62 -3.88
N LYS A 55 -13.31 -14.49 -4.23
CA LYS A 55 -13.56 -15.93 -4.32
C LYS A 55 -13.91 -16.53 -2.95
N LYS A 56 -13.22 -16.11 -1.88
CA LYS A 56 -13.48 -16.56 -0.51
C LYS A 56 -14.83 -16.09 0.03
N ASP A 57 -15.19 -14.82 -0.19
CA ASP A 57 -16.49 -14.27 0.24
C ASP A 57 -17.68 -15.05 -0.36
N THR A 58 -17.57 -15.50 -1.61
CA THR A 58 -18.61 -16.33 -2.26
C THR A 58 -18.76 -17.71 -1.63
N VAL A 59 -17.68 -18.27 -1.08
CA VAL A 59 -17.66 -19.64 -0.52
C VAL A 59 -17.99 -19.64 0.98
N GLU A 60 -17.54 -18.63 1.71
CA GLU A 60 -17.61 -18.57 3.18
C GLU A 60 -18.69 -17.60 3.71
N GLU A 61 -19.52 -17.02 2.83
CA GLU A 61 -20.52 -15.98 3.16
C GLU A 61 -19.95 -14.79 3.97
N THR A 62 -18.68 -14.46 3.76
CA THR A 62 -18.02 -13.33 4.42
C THR A 62 -18.17 -12.03 3.62
N GLN A 63 -17.87 -10.89 4.24
CA GLN A 63 -17.93 -9.55 3.61
C GLN A 63 -16.54 -8.87 3.53
N GLU A 64 -15.46 -9.66 3.54
CA GLU A 64 -14.08 -9.17 3.56
C GLU A 64 -13.72 -8.41 2.28
N PHE A 65 -14.26 -8.80 1.13
CA PHE A 65 -14.09 -8.09 -0.14
C PHE A 65 -14.70 -6.69 -0.09
N LYS A 66 -15.98 -6.58 0.34
CA LYS A 66 -16.66 -5.28 0.46
C LYS A 66 -15.95 -4.38 1.47
N SER A 67 -15.60 -4.92 2.63
CA SER A 67 -14.83 -4.22 3.67
C SER A 67 -13.50 -3.71 3.13
N SER A 68 -12.77 -4.53 2.36
CA SER A 68 -11.49 -4.14 1.76
C SER A 68 -11.66 -3.00 0.74
N ILE A 69 -12.71 -3.02 -0.08
CA ILE A 69 -13.00 -1.94 -1.04
C ILE A 69 -13.33 -0.64 -0.29
N TYR A 70 -14.18 -0.69 0.73
CA TYR A 70 -14.52 0.49 1.52
C TYR A 70 -13.29 1.11 2.18
N ARG A 71 -12.38 0.30 2.73
CA ARG A 71 -11.12 0.79 3.30
C ARG A 71 -10.24 1.46 2.25
N MET A 72 -10.14 0.89 1.04
CA MET A 72 -9.38 1.49 -0.07
C MET A 72 -9.99 2.82 -0.52
N LEU A 73 -11.31 2.89 -0.69
CA LEU A 73 -12.02 4.13 -1.05
C LEU A 73 -11.86 5.20 0.03
N PHE A 74 -12.01 4.83 1.30
CA PHE A 74 -11.79 5.74 2.42
C PHE A 74 -10.37 6.30 2.41
N MET A 75 -9.37 5.44 2.24
CA MET A 75 -7.97 5.87 2.18
C MET A 75 -7.69 6.78 0.96
N ALA A 76 -8.32 6.51 -0.19
CA ALA A 76 -8.22 7.36 -1.36
C ALA A 76 -8.79 8.76 -1.10
N ILE A 77 -9.94 8.86 -0.42
CA ILE A 77 -10.52 10.15 -0.03
C ILE A 77 -9.59 10.88 0.95
N VAL A 78 -9.06 10.19 1.95
CA VAL A 78 -8.10 10.77 2.91
C VAL A 78 -6.86 11.30 2.18
N MET A 79 -6.32 10.54 1.22
CA MET A 79 -5.19 10.97 0.39
C MET A 79 -5.50 12.24 -0.42
N ILE A 80 -6.70 12.33 -1.01
CA ILE A 80 -7.14 13.53 -1.75
C ILE A 80 -7.22 14.73 -0.81
N VAL A 81 -7.81 14.57 0.37
CA VAL A 81 -7.92 15.64 1.37
C VAL A 81 -6.53 16.10 1.82
N ILE A 82 -5.64 15.16 2.16
CA ILE A 82 -4.26 15.48 2.53
C ILE A 82 -3.58 16.23 1.39
N PHE A 83 -3.67 15.75 0.15
CA PHE A 83 -3.07 16.40 -1.02
C PHE A 83 -3.51 17.87 -1.16
N PHE A 84 -4.81 18.16 -0.98
CA PHE A 84 -5.30 19.54 -0.99
C PHE A 84 -4.76 20.38 0.16
N ILE A 85 -4.66 19.80 1.37
CA ILE A 85 -4.06 20.48 2.54
C ILE A 85 -2.59 20.79 2.29
N THR A 86 -1.80 19.82 1.83
CA THR A 86 -0.36 20.02 1.54
C THR A 86 -0.16 21.08 0.46
N ARG A 87 -0.98 21.03 -0.60
CA ARG A 87 -0.94 22.01 -1.70
C ARG A 87 -1.26 23.43 -1.21
N GLN A 88 -2.25 23.60 -0.33
CA GLN A 88 -2.60 24.92 0.22
C GLN A 88 -1.51 25.46 1.16
N ASN A 89 -0.88 24.60 1.95
CA ASN A 89 0.14 25.00 2.91
C ASN A 89 1.54 25.20 2.31
N HIS A 90 1.71 25.04 0.98
CA HIS A 90 3.02 25.13 0.29
C HIS A 90 4.14 24.32 0.97
N ILE A 91 3.78 23.19 1.61
CA ILE A 91 4.75 22.22 2.14
C ILE A 91 5.16 21.27 1.01
#